data_AF-A0A532CFJ2-F1
#
_entry.id   AF-A0A532CFJ2-F1
#
_cell.length_a   1.000
_cell.length_b   1.000
_cell.length_c   1.000
_cell.angle_alpha   90.00
_cell.angle_beta   90.00
_cell.angle_gamma   90.00
#
_symmetry.space_group_name_H-M   'P 1'
#
loop_
_entity.id
_entity.type
_entity.pdbx_description
1 polymer ?
#
loop_
_entity_poly.entity_id
_entity_poly.type
_entity_poly.pdbx_seq_one_letter_code
_entity_poly.pdbx_strand_id
1 'polypeptide(L)'
;MQASAIQIESILEQLSRAVQQLDPRDYPAFIGSLEHLKVMAWSRLTALQANPKPPDSNLRQHYLTVPEAAERFRVTPKWLYKHKKELPHIQPSRKHLLFPEEPFTRAMAARKRHD
;
A
#
# COMPACT_ATOMS: atom_id res chain seq x y z
N MET A 1 14.82 27.22 -0.34
CA MET A 1 14.20 26.50 0.80
C MET A 1 14.37 27.19 2.17
N GLN A 2 15.08 28.32 2.30
CA GLN A 2 15.32 29.00 3.59
C GLN A 2 14.14 29.83 4.13
N ALA A 3 13.17 30.20 3.29
CA ALA A 3 12.04 31.04 3.71
C ALA A 3 11.10 30.38 4.74
N SER A 4 11.05 29.04 4.81
CA SER A 4 10.12 28.33 5.69
C SER A 4 10.60 28.22 7.15
N ALA A 5 11.90 28.24 7.41
CA ALA A 5 12.45 28.13 8.77
C ALA A 5 12.31 29.45 9.54
N ILE A 6 12.59 30.56 8.86
CA ILE A 6 12.47 31.94 9.40
C ILE A 6 11.03 32.24 9.86
N GLN A 7 10.03 31.68 9.18
CA GLN A 7 8.63 31.86 9.55
C GLN A 7 8.23 31.07 10.82
N ILE A 8 8.81 29.89 11.05
CA ILE A 8 8.47 29.06 12.22
C ILE A 8 9.01 29.68 13.50
N GLU A 9 10.26 30.15 13.49
CA GLU A 9 10.87 30.81 14.64
C GLU A 9 10.06 32.06 15.06
N SER A 10 9.65 32.88 14.10
CA SER A 10 8.81 34.04 14.37
C SER A 10 7.45 33.67 14.99
N ILE A 11 6.82 32.58 14.54
CA ILE A 11 5.55 32.10 15.10
C ILE A 11 5.75 31.62 16.55
N LEU A 12 6.84 30.93 16.84
CA LEU A 12 7.14 30.46 18.19
C LEU A 12 7.42 31.61 19.16
N GLU A 13 8.09 32.66 18.71
CA GLU A 13 8.29 33.88 19.51
C GLU A 13 6.96 34.57 19.82
N GLN A 14 6.05 34.67 18.84
CA GLN A 14 4.72 35.25 19.04
C GLN A 14 3.88 34.43 20.02
N LEU A 15 3.91 33.10 19.89
CA LEU A 15 3.26 32.18 20.84
C LEU A 15 3.80 32.35 22.26
N SER A 16 5.13 32.45 22.41
CA SER A 16 5.77 32.66 23.71
C SER A 16 5.32 33.96 24.37
N ARG A 17 5.23 35.06 23.60
CA ARG A 17 4.69 36.33 24.09
C ARG A 17 3.21 36.23 24.47
N ALA A 18 2.41 35.53 23.67
CA ALA A 18 0.99 35.33 23.96
C ALA A 18 0.77 34.57 25.27
N VAL A 19 1.57 33.54 25.55
CA VAL A 19 1.52 32.80 26.83
C VAL A 19 1.77 33.74 28.01
N GLN A 20 2.76 34.63 27.92
CA GLN A 20 3.09 35.55 29.01
C GLN A 20 2.02 36.61 29.29
N GLN A 21 1.18 36.91 28.30
CA GLN A 21 0.16 37.97 28.37
C GLN A 21 -1.26 37.43 28.59
N LEU A 22 -1.43 36.11 28.60
CA LEU A 22 -2.74 35.48 28.70
C LEU A 22 -3.31 35.61 30.12
N ASP A 23 -4.62 35.88 30.22
CA ASP A 23 -5.33 35.77 31.49
C ASP A 23 -5.34 34.30 31.94
N PRO A 24 -5.14 34.00 33.25
CA PRO A 24 -5.22 32.64 33.80
C PRO A 24 -6.44 31.82 33.37
N ARG A 25 -7.58 32.47 33.12
CA ARG A 25 -8.84 31.82 32.71
C ARG A 25 -8.83 31.32 31.27
N ASP A 26 -7.97 31.88 30.42
CA ASP A 26 -7.89 31.55 29.00
C ASP A 26 -6.90 30.40 28.71
N TYR A 27 -6.04 30.05 29.67
CA TYR A 27 -5.05 28.99 29.53
C TYR A 27 -5.63 27.64 29.10
N PRO A 28 -6.76 27.16 29.66
CA PRO A 28 -7.34 25.89 29.22
C PRO A 28 -7.68 25.87 27.72
N ALA A 29 -8.26 26.94 27.20
CA ALA A 29 -8.62 27.04 25.78
C ALA A 29 -7.37 27.15 24.89
N PHE A 30 -6.38 27.91 25.34
CA PHE A 30 -5.10 28.04 24.65
C PHE A 30 -4.35 26.70 24.57
N ILE A 31 -4.26 25.96 25.69
CA ILE A 31 -3.65 24.62 25.72
C ILE A 31 -4.39 23.66 24.78
N GLY A 32 -5.72 23.67 24.79
CA GLY A 32 -6.52 22.87 23.86
C GLY A 32 -6.18 23.15 22.38
N SER A 33 -5.95 24.42 22.05
CA SER A 33 -5.54 24.83 20.69
C SER A 33 -4.15 24.31 20.32
N LEU A 34 -3.19 24.35 21.25
CA LEU A 34 -1.85 23.79 21.04
C LEU A 34 -1.86 22.27 20.86
N GLU A 35 -2.67 21.57 21.66
CA GLU A 35 -2.85 20.13 21.53
C GLU A 35 -3.43 19.76 20.17
N HIS A 36 -4.41 20.53 19.67
CA HIS A 36 -4.95 20.34 18.33
C HIS A 36 -3.86 20.49 17.24
N LEU A 37 -3.05 21.55 17.31
CA LEU A 37 -1.94 21.76 16.37
C LEU A 37 -0.91 20.63 16.43
N LYS A 38 -0.59 20.15 17.64
CA LYS A 38 0.29 19.00 17.83
C LYS A 38 -0.29 17.76 17.14
N VAL A 39 -1.55 17.41 17.40
CA VAL A 39 -2.21 16.26 16.76
C VAL A 39 -2.18 16.37 15.23
N MET A 40 -2.44 17.55 14.66
CA MET A 40 -2.37 17.77 13.22
C MET A 40 -0.96 17.55 12.66
N ALA A 41 0.07 18.08 13.34
CA ALA A 41 1.46 17.89 12.94
C ALA A 41 1.85 16.40 12.96
N TRP A 42 1.46 15.69 14.02
CA TRP A 42 1.67 14.25 14.15
C TRP A 42 0.94 13.46 13.05
N SER A 43 -0.32 13.79 12.76
CA SER A 43 -1.09 13.15 11.69
C SER A 43 -0.41 13.33 10.32
N ARG A 44 0.15 14.51 10.04
CA ARG A 44 0.90 14.75 8.80
C ARG A 44 2.20 13.98 8.77
N LEU A 45 2.95 13.97 9.87
CA LEU A 45 4.21 13.23 9.97
C LEU A 45 3.97 11.73 9.76
N THR A 46 2.97 11.16 10.42
CA THR A 46 2.64 9.74 10.28
C THR A 46 2.03 9.42 8.93
N ALA A 47 1.29 10.33 8.29
CA ALA A 47 0.82 10.16 6.91
C ALA A 47 1.97 10.19 5.89
N LEU A 48 3.01 11.00 6.12
CA LEU A 48 4.22 11.02 5.29
C LEU A 48 5.08 9.77 5.51
N GLN A 49 5.11 9.24 6.74
CA GLN A 49 5.83 8.01 7.09
C GLN A 49 5.02 6.74 6.80
N ALA A 50 3.71 6.85 6.61
CA ALA A 50 2.91 5.80 6.03
C ALA A 50 3.39 5.64 4.58
N ASN A 51 4.34 4.72 4.41
CA ASN A 51 4.73 4.14 3.14
C ASN A 51 3.46 4.05 2.28
N PRO A 52 3.41 4.64 1.07
CA PRO A 52 2.18 4.66 0.27
C PRO A 52 1.64 3.25 0.28
N LYS A 53 0.48 3.08 0.93
CA LYS A 53 -0.22 1.81 0.98
C LYS A 53 -0.23 1.35 -0.48
N PRO A 54 0.39 0.21 -0.85
CA PRO A 54 0.34 -0.23 -2.23
C PRO A 54 -1.12 -0.16 -2.66
N PRO A 55 -1.40 0.45 -3.82
CA PRO A 55 -2.76 0.74 -4.25
C PRO A 55 -3.59 -0.51 -4.04
N ASP A 56 -4.70 -0.36 -3.32
CA ASP A 56 -5.61 -1.40 -2.85
C ASP A 56 -5.23 -2.83 -3.28
N SER A 57 -4.94 -3.67 -2.29
CA SER A 57 -4.93 -5.14 -2.43
C SER A 57 -6.28 -5.75 -2.86
N ASN A 58 -7.22 -4.93 -3.39
CA ASN A 58 -8.29 -5.36 -4.28
C ASN A 58 -7.81 -5.66 -5.71
N LEU A 59 -6.53 -5.50 -6.04
CA LEU A 59 -5.90 -6.44 -6.95
C LEU A 59 -5.79 -7.80 -6.22
N ARG A 60 -6.92 -8.46 -6.00
CA ARG A 60 -6.93 -9.89 -5.71
C ARG A 60 -6.10 -10.49 -6.84
N GLN A 61 -4.93 -11.03 -6.54
CA GLN A 61 -4.25 -11.89 -7.50
C GLN A 61 -5.24 -12.98 -7.84
N HIS A 62 -5.79 -12.93 -9.05
CA HIS A 62 -6.74 -13.92 -9.50
C HIS A 62 -5.93 -15.18 -9.77
N TYR A 63 -6.34 -16.27 -9.13
CA TYR A 63 -5.73 -17.57 -9.28
C TYR A 63 -6.68 -18.44 -10.08
N LEU A 64 -6.16 -19.05 -11.15
CA LEU A 64 -6.87 -20.05 -11.92
C LEU A 64 -6.60 -21.43 -11.32
N THR A 65 -7.67 -22.18 -11.10
CA THR A 65 -7.61 -23.61 -10.84
C THR A 65 -7.21 -24.37 -12.11
N VAL A 66 -6.83 -25.64 -11.96
CA VAL A 66 -6.49 -26.50 -13.10
C VAL A 66 -7.63 -26.57 -14.15
N PRO A 67 -8.92 -26.75 -13.78
CA PRO A 67 -10.02 -26.72 -14.75
C PRO A 67 -10.14 -25.38 -15.49
N GLU A 68 -10.09 -24.25 -14.77
CA GLU A 68 -10.21 -22.91 -15.37
C GLU A 68 -9.05 -22.60 -16.32
N ALA A 69 -7.83 -22.96 -15.94
CA ALA A 69 -6.65 -22.81 -16.79
C ALA A 69 -6.72 -23.72 -18.04
N ALA A 70 -7.19 -24.96 -17.88
CA ALA A 70 -7.34 -25.90 -18.98
C ALA A 70 -8.34 -25.39 -20.03
N GLU A 71 -9.50 -24.91 -19.57
CA GLU A 71 -10.53 -24.33 -20.43
C GLU A 71 -10.03 -23.05 -21.12
N ARG A 72 -9.51 -22.10 -20.34
CA ARG A 72 -9.11 -20.79 -20.85
C ARG A 72 -8.00 -20.86 -21.89
N PHE A 73 -7.03 -21.75 -21.71
CA PHE A 73 -5.88 -21.88 -22.61
C PHE A 73 -6.01 -23.06 -23.58
N ARG A 74 -7.16 -23.75 -23.59
CA ARG A 74 -7.44 -24.91 -24.46
C ARG A 74 -6.38 -26.01 -24.36
N VAL A 75 -5.92 -26.29 -23.13
CA VAL A 75 -4.98 -27.37 -22.83
C VAL A 75 -5.63 -28.41 -21.93
N THR A 76 -5.10 -29.63 -21.90
CA THR A 76 -5.64 -30.66 -21.01
C THR A 76 -5.12 -30.48 -19.57
N PRO A 77 -5.89 -30.86 -18.53
CA PRO A 77 -5.39 -30.90 -17.15
C PRO A 77 -4.10 -31.72 -17.01
N LYS A 78 -4.02 -32.85 -17.74
CA LYS A 78 -2.82 -33.70 -17.79
C LYS A 78 -1.59 -32.95 -18.30
N TRP A 79 -1.76 -32.10 -19.31
CA TRP A 79 -0.69 -31.25 -19.84
C TRP A 79 -0.20 -30.25 -18.78
N LEU A 80 -1.13 -29.61 -18.04
CA LEU A 80 -0.78 -28.68 -16.95
C LEU A 80 0.02 -29.36 -15.84
N TYR A 81 -0.38 -30.55 -15.40
CA TYR A 81 0.38 -31.31 -14.40
C TYR A 81 1.76 -31.75 -14.90
N LYS A 82 1.88 -32.12 -16.18
CA LYS A 82 3.16 -32.50 -16.80
C LYS A 82 4.14 -31.33 -16.85
N HIS A 83 3.68 -30.14 -17.20
CA HIS A 83 4.53 -28.96 -17.40
C HIS A 83 4.55 -27.98 -16.22
N LYS A 84 3.93 -28.34 -15.07
CA LYS A 84 3.80 -27.42 -13.93
C LYS A 84 5.14 -26.85 -13.44
N LYS A 85 6.23 -27.62 -13.53
CA LYS A 85 7.57 -27.19 -13.08
C LYS A 85 8.13 -26.01 -13.90
N GLU A 86 7.65 -25.85 -15.13
CA GLU A 86 8.08 -24.83 -16.08
C GLU A 86 7.08 -23.68 -16.19
N LEU A 87 6.03 -23.70 -15.36
CA LEU A 87 4.93 -22.75 -15.37
C LEU A 87 4.84 -22.07 -13.99
N PRO A 88 4.52 -20.76 -13.94
CA PRO A 88 4.25 -20.08 -12.68
C PRO A 88 3.07 -20.74 -11.98
N HIS A 89 3.28 -21.30 -10.78
CA HIS A 89 2.23 -21.95 -10.02
C HIS A 89 2.45 -21.80 -8.52
N ILE A 90 1.38 -21.98 -7.76
CA ILE A 90 1.38 -22.13 -6.31
C ILE A 90 0.65 -23.43 -5.98
N GLN A 91 1.14 -24.15 -4.97
CA GLN A 91 0.53 -25.40 -4.52
C GLN A 91 0.26 -25.32 -3.00
N PRO A 92 -0.84 -24.68 -2.55
CA PRO A 92 -1.13 -24.51 -1.12
C PRO A 92 -1.34 -25.85 -0.39
N SER A 93 -1.77 -26.89 -1.11
CA SER A 93 -1.86 -28.25 -0.59
C SER A 93 -1.45 -29.26 -1.66
N ARG A 94 -1.19 -30.51 -1.26
CA ARG A 94 -0.88 -31.59 -2.22
C ARG A 94 -1.94 -31.76 -3.32
N LYS A 95 -3.19 -31.36 -3.07
CA LYS A 95 -4.32 -31.53 -4.00
C LYS A 95 -4.66 -30.27 -4.80
N HIS A 96 -4.26 -29.08 -4.36
CA HIS A 96 -4.63 -27.82 -5.00
C HIS A 96 -3.43 -27.21 -5.73
N LEU A 97 -3.49 -27.23 -7.06
CA LEU A 97 -2.57 -26.53 -7.94
C LEU A 97 -3.28 -25.28 -8.48
N LEU A 98 -2.67 -24.11 -8.26
CA LEU A 98 -3.21 -22.82 -8.65
C LEU A 98 -2.21 -22.08 -9.54
N PHE A 99 -2.72 -21.34 -10.51
CA PHE A 99 -1.93 -20.55 -11.44
C PHE A 99 -2.24 -19.07 -11.24
N PRO A 100 -1.27 -18.23 -10.82
CA PRO A 100 -1.49 -16.79 -10.77
C PRO A 100 -1.73 -16.29 -12.21
N GLU A 101 -2.92 -15.71 -12.46
CA GLU A 101 -3.44 -15.44 -13.79
C GLU A 101 -2.47 -14.65 -14.67
N GLU A 102 -1.92 -13.57 -14.14
CA GLU A 102 -1.02 -12.66 -14.87
C GLU A 102 0.32 -13.32 -15.27
N PRO A 103 1.14 -13.85 -14.33
CA PRO A 103 2.34 -14.61 -14.68
C PRO A 103 2.07 -15.81 -15.60
N PHE A 104 0.98 -16.54 -15.34
CA PHE A 104 0.63 -17.71 -16.11
C PHE A 104 0.27 -17.36 -17.55
N THR A 105 -0.55 -16.33 -17.76
CA THR A 105 -0.92 -15.82 -19.09
C THR A 105 0.31 -15.41 -19.88
N ARG A 106 1.26 -14.69 -19.25
CA ARG A 106 2.53 -14.30 -19.89
C ARG A 106 3.37 -15.51 -20.30
N ALA A 107 3.48 -16.52 -19.43
CA ALA A 107 4.23 -17.75 -19.74
C ALA A 107 3.60 -18.54 -20.90
N MET A 108 2.27 -18.64 -20.93
CA MET A 108 1.54 -19.29 -22.03
C MET A 108 1.68 -18.52 -23.35
N ALA A 109 1.63 -17.19 -23.32
CA ALA A 109 1.85 -16.35 -24.50
C ALA A 109 3.26 -16.45 -25.07
N ALA A 110 4.29 -16.56 -24.20
CA ALA A 110 5.67 -16.76 -24.62
C ALA A 110 5.88 -18.10 -25.35
N ARG A 111 5.20 -19.17 -24.91
CA ARG A 111 5.28 -20.50 -25.54
C ARG A 111 4.59 -20.55 -26.90
N LYS A 112 3.45 -19.88 -27.06
CA LYS A 112 2.69 -19.84 -28.32
C LYS A 112 3.44 -19.16 -29.48
N ARG A 113 4.55 -18.49 -29.23
CA ARG A 113 5.41 -17.89 -30.26
C ARG A 113 6.44 -18.87 -30.83
N HIS A 114 6.52 -20.07 -30.28
CA HIS A 114 7.57 -21.05 -30.58
C HIS A 114 7.03 -22.35 -31.21
N ASP A 115 5.71 -22.46 -31.35
CA ASP A 115 4.98 -23.45 -32.17
C ASP A 115 4.51 -22.78 -33.48
#